data_AF-A0A7M7P4S0-F1
#
_entry.id   AF-A0A7M7P4S0-F1
#
_cell.length_a   1.000
_cell.length_b   1.000
_cell.length_c   1.000
_cell.angle_alpha   90.00
_cell.angle_beta   90.00
_cell.angle_gamma   90.00
#
_symmetry.space_group_name_H-M   'P 1'
#
loop_
_entity.id
_entity.type
_entity.pdbx_description
1 polymer ?
#
loop_
_entity_poly.entity_id
_entity_poly.type
_entity_poly.pdbx_seq_one_letter_code
_entity_poly.pdbx_strand_id
1 'polypeptide(L)'
;MCTTCLDIHNKWPPLGKHRVVSVEDVREGRVVLEKEVYCQEHKADKKKHLCNDVCITCKKFICLRCRLLNHENKGHTVQNTEEYNASTKNEIESLQARGKMKVTPIKVRLFCIKNQEKRVIDHFDGNTEVINKTYRESLNKLNEWKASLDNQLDAQKVKLYKRLDEMQDVDERMITSIESASVLAGNSMKAPLEDDIIVIRDTLSGELKNVLDRDDPQMELATDVANQAEQLIFTPNNQYDQLNIGEVRFMKYELECDVELSKKDYMNGMTATPDGRMAVGYSSGGIDIFSADGHLQKTVLNEVRIGRLGYLSDGRYVVLNDTDRLTLYTQEFEKLDVSFDTQSKDVVGFGRLTVDSNDLIFVGYSSATKIQVFSPAGGKAIIEIPCEVYEPWQILSYNDVLIINCVNAVRIIDKVGNVKHNVEKSNVYPFPAVSQNNSILIAWVKHDDGLVSIDEYTSNLKYVQTLISDHRIENPNTRVWYYLREFPSGEIAFCTPGRLYIFKETTTPCSP
;
A
#
# COMPACT_ATOMS: atom_id res chain seq x y z
N MET A 1 -46.10 -47.57 -52.95
CA MET A 1 -46.82 -47.64 -54.24
C MET A 1 -48.30 -47.37 -53.95
N CYS A 2 -48.96 -46.48 -54.69
CA CYS A 2 -50.39 -46.19 -54.43
C CYS A 2 -51.30 -47.30 -54.99
N THR A 3 -52.55 -47.34 -54.53
CA THR A 3 -53.55 -48.36 -54.91
C THR A 3 -53.80 -48.41 -56.41
N THR A 4 -53.88 -47.24 -57.07
CA THR A 4 -54.06 -47.14 -58.53
C THR A 4 -52.91 -47.78 -59.30
N CYS A 5 -51.66 -47.60 -58.85
CA CYS A 5 -50.50 -48.23 -59.48
C CYS A 5 -50.46 -49.75 -59.23
N LEU A 6 -50.88 -50.21 -58.05
CA LEU A 6 -51.00 -51.64 -57.73
C LEU A 6 -52.05 -52.33 -58.62
N ASP A 7 -53.20 -51.68 -58.83
CA ASP A 7 -54.26 -52.20 -59.69
C ASP A 7 -53.85 -52.30 -61.16
N ILE A 8 -53.11 -51.30 -61.66
CA ILE A 8 -52.56 -51.34 -63.02
C ILE A 8 -51.50 -52.44 -63.13
N HIS A 9 -50.63 -52.60 -62.13
CA HIS A 9 -49.63 -53.67 -62.08
C HIS A 9 -50.29 -55.06 -62.15
N ASN A 10 -51.39 -55.28 -61.42
CA ASN A 10 -52.09 -56.57 -61.37
C ASN A 10 -52.89 -56.86 -62.65
N LYS A 11 -53.30 -55.84 -63.41
CA LYS A 11 -54.01 -55.98 -64.68
C LYS A 11 -53.09 -56.29 -65.88
N TRP A 12 -51.78 -56.13 -65.73
CA TRP A 12 -50.84 -56.37 -66.84
C TRP A 12 -50.48 -57.87 -66.93
N PRO A 13 -50.81 -58.58 -68.03
CA PRO A 13 -50.68 -60.04 -68.10
C PRO A 13 -49.31 -60.63 -67.76
N PRO A 14 -48.16 -60.00 -68.09
CA PRO A 14 -46.84 -60.50 -67.70
C PRO A 14 -46.57 -60.46 -66.19
N LEU A 15 -47.26 -59.57 -65.46
CA LEU A 15 -47.05 -59.29 -64.04
C LEU A 15 -48.12 -59.92 -63.14
N GLY A 16 -49.14 -60.56 -63.71
CA GLY A 16 -50.23 -61.18 -62.95
C GLY A 16 -49.81 -62.33 -62.01
N LYS A 17 -48.54 -62.78 -62.09
CA LYS A 17 -47.94 -63.76 -61.18
C LYS A 17 -47.00 -63.15 -60.13
N HIS A 18 -46.83 -61.83 -60.12
CA HIS A 18 -45.96 -61.14 -59.16
C HIS A 18 -46.77 -60.61 -57.97
N ARG A 19 -46.37 -61.00 -56.75
CA ARG A 19 -46.89 -60.43 -55.51
C ARG A 19 -46.05 -59.22 -55.13
N VAL A 20 -46.67 -58.04 -55.09
CA VAL A 20 -46.02 -56.83 -54.57
C VAL A 20 -46.15 -56.81 -53.05
N VAL A 21 -45.04 -56.56 -52.35
CA VAL A 21 -44.96 -56.51 -50.89
C VAL A 21 -44.27 -55.22 -50.44
N SER A 22 -44.59 -54.72 -49.24
CA SER A 22 -43.92 -53.54 -48.69
C SER A 22 -42.56 -53.89 -48.08
N VAL A 23 -41.66 -52.91 -47.98
CA VAL A 23 -40.32 -53.10 -47.36
C VAL A 23 -40.45 -53.37 -45.86
N GLU A 24 -41.39 -52.73 -45.17
CA GLU A 24 -41.73 -53.00 -43.77
C GLU A 24 -42.21 -54.44 -43.56
N ASP A 25 -43.04 -55.00 -44.46
CA ASP A 25 -43.46 -56.40 -44.35
C ASP A 25 -42.28 -57.38 -44.50
N VAL A 26 -41.24 -57.00 -45.25
CA VAL A 26 -40.00 -57.78 -45.34
C VAL A 26 -39.15 -57.63 -44.08
N ARG A 27 -39.03 -56.41 -43.52
CA ARG A 27 -38.27 -56.15 -42.28
C ARG A 27 -38.87 -56.84 -41.06
N GLU A 28 -40.19 -56.90 -40.99
CA GLU A 28 -40.94 -57.54 -39.90
C GLU A 28 -41.13 -59.06 -40.11
N GLY A 29 -40.59 -59.62 -41.20
CA GLY A 29 -40.66 -61.05 -41.48
C GLY A 29 -42.06 -61.56 -41.85
N ARG A 30 -42.98 -60.68 -42.26
CA ARG A 30 -44.37 -61.01 -42.66
C ARG A 30 -44.49 -61.56 -44.09
N VAL A 31 -43.41 -61.53 -44.87
CA VAL A 31 -43.36 -62.05 -46.24
C VAL A 31 -42.70 -63.43 -46.26
N VAL A 32 -43.49 -64.47 -46.55
CA VAL A 32 -42.98 -65.81 -46.88
C VAL A 32 -43.09 -65.99 -48.39
N LEU A 33 -41.95 -66.18 -49.07
CA LEU A 33 -41.89 -66.48 -50.50
C LEU A 33 -41.56 -67.96 -50.67
N GLU A 34 -42.57 -68.79 -50.89
CA GLU A 34 -42.37 -70.16 -51.36
C GLU A 34 -42.05 -70.11 -52.84
N LYS A 35 -40.76 -70.10 -53.16
CA LYS A 35 -40.28 -70.11 -54.55
C LYS A 35 -39.41 -71.35 -54.75
N GLU A 36 -39.85 -72.22 -55.66
CA GLU A 36 -38.99 -73.26 -56.20
C GLU A 36 -37.81 -72.61 -56.92
N VAL A 37 -36.59 -72.87 -56.44
CA VAL A 37 -35.36 -72.34 -57.04
C VAL A 37 -34.76 -73.42 -57.93
N TYR A 38 -34.68 -73.14 -59.23
CA TYR A 38 -34.08 -74.06 -60.19
C TYR A 38 -32.60 -73.76 -60.42
N CYS A 39 -31.80 -74.80 -60.60
CA CYS A 39 -30.36 -74.72 -60.81
C CYS A 39 -30.02 -73.97 -62.10
N GLN A 40 -29.18 -72.95 -61.98
CA GLN A 40 -28.77 -72.13 -63.11
C GLN A 40 -27.60 -72.75 -63.90
N GLU A 41 -26.80 -73.61 -63.26
CA GLU A 41 -25.61 -74.26 -63.85
C GLU A 41 -25.97 -75.37 -64.85
N HIS A 42 -27.17 -75.95 -64.74
CA HIS A 42 -27.62 -77.09 -65.57
C HIS A 42 -28.74 -76.73 -66.55
N LYS A 43 -28.86 -75.45 -66.94
CA LYS A 43 -29.88 -75.00 -67.90
C LYS A 43 -29.78 -75.66 -69.28
N ALA A 44 -28.55 -76.01 -69.70
CA ALA A 44 -28.27 -76.58 -71.01
C ALA A 44 -28.89 -77.98 -71.21
N ASP A 45 -29.17 -78.69 -70.12
CA ASP A 45 -29.69 -80.07 -70.13
C ASP A 45 -31.17 -80.15 -70.50
N LYS A 46 -31.83 -79.01 -70.79
CA LYS A 46 -33.26 -78.85 -71.08
C LYS A 46 -34.20 -79.44 -70.01
N LYS A 47 -33.67 -79.86 -68.86
CA LYS A 47 -34.40 -80.36 -67.69
C LYS A 47 -34.32 -79.35 -66.55
N LYS A 48 -35.45 -79.15 -65.87
CA LYS A 48 -35.51 -78.29 -64.68
C LYS A 48 -34.98 -79.07 -63.48
N HIS A 49 -33.80 -78.71 -63.00
CA HIS A 49 -33.22 -79.28 -61.78
C HIS A 49 -33.56 -78.40 -60.59
N LEU A 50 -34.39 -78.89 -59.67
CA LEU A 50 -34.73 -78.18 -58.45
C LEU A 50 -33.51 -78.16 -57.51
N CYS A 51 -33.19 -76.98 -56.98
CA CYS A 51 -32.22 -76.86 -55.89
C CYS A 51 -32.95 -77.11 -54.58
N ASN A 52 -32.47 -78.09 -53.81
CA ASN A 52 -33.01 -78.47 -52.50
C ASN A 52 -31.90 -78.65 -51.45
N ASP A 53 -30.64 -78.39 -51.84
CA ASP A 53 -29.46 -78.54 -51.00
C ASP A 53 -28.70 -77.22 -50.91
N VAL A 54 -28.02 -76.99 -49.80
CA VAL A 54 -27.16 -75.82 -49.56
C VAL A 54 -25.72 -76.32 -49.43
N CYS A 55 -24.84 -75.82 -50.29
CA CYS A 55 -23.39 -75.95 -50.05
C CYS A 55 -22.97 -74.85 -49.08
N ILE A 56 -22.65 -75.22 -47.84
CA ILE A 56 -22.24 -74.30 -46.77
C ILE A 56 -20.91 -73.64 -47.13
N THR A 57 -19.97 -74.42 -47.66
CA THR A 57 -18.63 -73.93 -48.04
C THR A 57 -18.72 -72.84 -49.10
N CYS A 58 -19.58 -73.04 -50.12
CA CYS A 58 -19.77 -72.06 -51.19
C CYS A 58 -20.82 -71.00 -50.87
N LYS A 59 -21.61 -71.17 -49.79
CA LYS A 59 -22.78 -70.36 -49.44
C LYS A 59 -23.79 -70.23 -50.59
N LYS A 60 -24.12 -71.35 -51.24
CA LYS A 60 -24.98 -71.39 -52.43
C LYS A 60 -26.04 -72.48 -52.37
N PHE A 61 -27.18 -72.20 -52.97
CA PHE A 61 -28.27 -73.15 -53.17
C PHE A 61 -28.03 -73.98 -54.44
N ILE A 62 -28.06 -75.30 -54.30
CA ILE A 62 -27.59 -76.24 -55.33
C ILE A 62 -28.58 -77.39 -55.53
N CYS A 63 -28.57 -77.98 -56.73
CA CYS A 63 -29.36 -79.19 -57.03
C CYS A 63 -28.56 -80.45 -56.75
N LEU A 64 -29.26 -81.60 -56.71
CA LEU A 64 -28.66 -82.91 -56.46
C LEU A 64 -27.48 -83.23 -57.38
N ARG A 65 -27.54 -82.81 -58.65
CA ARG A 65 -26.43 -83.00 -59.61
C ARG A 65 -25.20 -82.16 -59.26
N CYS A 66 -25.40 -80.89 -58.87
CA CYS A 66 -24.31 -80.05 -58.36
C CYS A 66 -23.71 -80.68 -57.10
N ARG A 67 -24.57 -81.11 -56.15
CA ARG A 67 -24.17 -81.73 -54.89
C ARG A 67 -23.18 -82.86 -55.13
N LEU A 68 -23.56 -83.84 -55.93
CA LEU A 68 -22.75 -85.02 -56.20
C LEU A 68 -21.48 -84.67 -57.00
N LEU A 69 -21.62 -84.01 -58.15
CA LEU A 69 -20.50 -83.89 -59.11
C LEU A 69 -19.50 -82.80 -58.75
N ASN A 70 -19.97 -81.69 -58.18
CA ASN A 70 -19.20 -80.45 -58.11
C ASN A 70 -18.92 -79.97 -56.69
N HIS A 71 -19.65 -80.46 -55.68
CA HIS A 71 -19.50 -80.01 -54.30
C HIS A 71 -18.99 -81.13 -53.39
N GLU A 72 -19.72 -82.23 -53.22
CA GLU A 72 -19.32 -83.36 -52.36
C GLU A 72 -18.06 -84.05 -52.90
N ASN A 73 -17.98 -84.33 -54.21
CA ASN A 73 -16.77 -84.87 -54.84
C ASN A 73 -15.54 -83.97 -54.69
N LYS A 74 -15.73 -82.68 -54.39
CA LYS A 74 -14.65 -81.71 -54.14
C LYS A 74 -14.43 -81.44 -52.64
N GLY A 75 -15.06 -82.20 -51.76
CA GLY A 75 -14.93 -82.10 -50.31
C GLY A 75 -15.68 -80.93 -49.67
N HIS A 76 -16.63 -80.29 -50.36
CA HIS A 76 -17.45 -79.24 -49.77
C HIS A 76 -18.50 -79.81 -48.80
N THR A 77 -18.79 -79.06 -47.74
CA THR A 77 -19.86 -79.39 -46.80
C THR A 77 -21.21 -78.99 -47.39
N VAL A 78 -22.08 -79.98 -47.61
CA VAL A 78 -23.42 -79.80 -48.16
C VAL A 78 -24.45 -80.31 -47.16
N GLN A 79 -25.52 -79.56 -46.96
CA GLN A 79 -26.70 -79.92 -46.17
C GLN A 79 -27.94 -79.83 -47.04
N ASN A 80 -29.00 -80.54 -46.69
CA ASN A 80 -30.30 -80.22 -47.30
C ASN A 80 -30.83 -78.89 -46.75
N THR A 81 -31.83 -78.32 -47.42
CA THR A 81 -32.40 -77.01 -47.05
C THR A 81 -32.97 -76.99 -45.63
N GLU A 82 -33.62 -78.09 -45.23
CA GLU A 82 -34.30 -78.20 -43.94
C GLU A 82 -33.29 -78.18 -42.78
N GLU A 83 -32.21 -78.97 -42.89
CA GLU A 83 -31.11 -79.02 -41.94
C GLU A 83 -30.38 -77.68 -41.82
N TYR A 84 -30.06 -77.05 -42.97
CA TYR A 84 -29.39 -75.75 -42.98
C TYR A 84 -30.24 -74.67 -42.32
N ASN A 85 -31.54 -74.63 -42.64
CA ASN A 85 -32.47 -73.67 -42.04
C ASN A 85 -32.66 -73.93 -40.54
N ALA A 86 -32.80 -75.19 -40.12
CA ALA A 86 -32.92 -75.54 -38.71
C ALA A 86 -31.67 -75.16 -37.92
N SER A 87 -30.47 -75.47 -38.44
CA SER A 87 -29.20 -75.11 -37.82
C SER A 87 -29.02 -73.59 -37.73
N THR A 88 -29.27 -72.87 -38.83
CA THR A 88 -29.13 -71.41 -38.88
C THR A 88 -30.14 -70.71 -37.96
N LYS A 89 -31.38 -71.21 -37.91
CA LYS A 89 -32.41 -70.71 -37.00
C LYS A 89 -31.98 -70.86 -35.55
N ASN A 90 -31.50 -72.05 -35.17
CA ASN A 90 -30.99 -72.29 -33.81
C ASN A 90 -29.81 -71.37 -33.46
N GLU A 91 -28.88 -71.16 -34.39
CA GLU A 91 -27.76 -70.24 -34.20
C GLU A 91 -28.22 -68.79 -33.99
N ILE A 92 -29.14 -68.29 -34.84
CA ILE A 92 -29.70 -66.95 -34.74
C ILE A 92 -30.47 -66.78 -33.42
N GLU A 93 -31.32 -67.73 -33.04
CA GLU A 93 -32.08 -67.70 -31.79
C GLU A 93 -31.13 -67.71 -30.58
N SER A 94 -30.05 -68.50 -30.61
CA SER A 94 -29.00 -68.51 -29.58
C SER A 94 -28.28 -67.15 -29.49
N LEU A 95 -27.91 -66.54 -30.63
CA LEU A 95 -27.31 -65.21 -30.66
C LEU A 95 -28.26 -64.13 -30.15
N GLN A 96 -29.55 -64.20 -30.50
CA GLN A 96 -30.57 -63.29 -29.99
C GLN A 96 -30.76 -63.43 -28.47
N ALA A 97 -30.81 -64.66 -27.96
CA ALA A 97 -30.89 -64.92 -26.52
C ALA A 97 -29.66 -64.36 -25.79
N ARG A 98 -28.45 -64.60 -26.32
CA ARG A 98 -27.20 -64.06 -25.79
C ARG A 98 -27.16 -62.52 -25.86
N GLY A 99 -27.71 -61.93 -26.92
CA GLY A 99 -27.88 -60.50 -27.08
C GLY A 99 -28.80 -59.90 -26.01
N LYS A 100 -29.98 -60.50 -25.82
CA LYS A 100 -30.93 -60.11 -24.75
C LYS A 100 -30.29 -60.18 -23.36
N MET A 101 -29.54 -61.25 -23.08
CA MET A 101 -28.84 -61.43 -21.82
C MET A 101 -27.74 -60.37 -21.59
N LYS A 102 -27.02 -59.94 -22.64
CA LYS A 102 -26.00 -58.88 -22.55
C LYS A 102 -26.57 -57.47 -22.34
N VAL A 103 -27.77 -57.19 -22.86
CA VAL A 103 -28.37 -55.84 -22.76
C VAL A 103 -28.73 -55.50 -21.31
N THR A 104 -29.25 -56.45 -20.54
CA THR A 104 -29.70 -56.22 -19.16
C THR A 104 -28.60 -55.65 -18.24
N PRO A 105 -27.40 -56.27 -18.10
CA PRO A 105 -26.34 -55.70 -17.26
C PRO A 105 -25.80 -54.36 -17.77
N ILE A 106 -25.82 -54.12 -19.09
CA ILE A 106 -25.43 -52.81 -19.67
C ILE A 106 -26.44 -51.73 -19.25
N LYS A 107 -27.75 -52.02 -19.27
CA LYS A 107 -28.78 -51.08 -18.78
C LYS A 107 -28.60 -50.77 -17.29
N VAL A 108 -28.31 -51.78 -16.47
CA VAL A 108 -28.01 -51.58 -15.04
C VAL A 108 -26.77 -50.70 -14.88
N ARG A 109 -25.71 -50.96 -15.64
CA ARG A 109 -24.50 -50.13 -15.63
C ARG A 109 -24.80 -48.68 -16.02
N LEU A 110 -25.61 -48.44 -17.05
CA LEU A 110 -26.01 -47.08 -17.45
C LEU A 110 -26.78 -46.37 -16.34
N PHE A 111 -27.67 -47.06 -15.63
CA PHE A 111 -28.35 -46.50 -14.46
C PHE A 111 -27.37 -46.17 -13.33
N CYS A 112 -26.42 -47.06 -13.04
CA CYS A 112 -25.37 -46.80 -12.06
C CYS A 112 -24.53 -45.58 -12.44
N ILE A 113 -24.13 -45.43 -13.71
CA ILE A 113 -23.35 -44.27 -14.19
C ILE A 113 -24.11 -42.98 -13.94
N LYS A 114 -25.40 -42.90 -14.31
CA LYS A 114 -26.23 -41.70 -14.05
C LYS A 114 -26.31 -41.33 -12.56
N ASN A 115 -26.42 -42.33 -11.69
CA ASN A 115 -26.41 -42.09 -10.25
C ASN A 115 -25.04 -41.61 -9.77
N GLN A 116 -23.93 -42.11 -10.33
CA GLN A 116 -22.59 -41.62 -10.00
C GLN A 116 -22.37 -40.19 -10.51
N GLU A 117 -22.83 -39.85 -11.72
CA GLU A 117 -22.76 -38.48 -12.26
C GLU A 117 -23.45 -37.49 -11.31
N LYS A 118 -24.66 -37.84 -10.83
CA LYS A 118 -25.35 -37.02 -9.83
C LYS A 118 -24.55 -36.89 -8.54
N ARG A 119 -24.00 -37.97 -7.99
CA ARG A 119 -23.18 -37.93 -6.77
C ARG A 119 -21.94 -37.05 -6.93
N VAL A 120 -21.32 -37.05 -8.10
CA VAL A 120 -20.16 -36.20 -8.40
C VAL A 120 -20.59 -34.73 -8.39
N ILE A 121 -21.67 -34.38 -9.08
CA ILE A 121 -22.22 -33.02 -9.09
C ILE A 121 -22.57 -32.57 -7.68
N ASP A 122 -23.37 -33.35 -6.95
CA ASP A 122 -23.80 -33.04 -5.58
C ASP A 122 -22.60 -32.82 -4.63
N HIS A 123 -21.50 -33.58 -4.80
CA HIS A 123 -20.28 -33.42 -4.00
C HIS A 123 -19.51 -32.12 -4.32
N PHE A 124 -19.37 -31.77 -5.60
CA PHE A 124 -18.74 -30.50 -5.99
C PHE A 124 -19.59 -29.28 -5.59
N ASP A 125 -20.91 -29.38 -5.73
CA ASP A 125 -21.85 -28.35 -5.30
C ASP A 125 -21.78 -28.15 -3.79
N GLY A 126 -21.79 -29.25 -3.01
CA GLY A 126 -21.64 -29.19 -1.56
C GLY A 126 -20.32 -28.56 -1.11
N ASN A 127 -19.19 -28.89 -1.75
CA ASN A 127 -17.91 -28.24 -1.46
C ASN A 127 -17.91 -26.75 -1.83
N THR A 128 -18.55 -26.39 -2.94
CA THR A 128 -18.69 -24.98 -3.37
C THR A 128 -19.51 -24.18 -2.36
N GLU A 129 -20.59 -24.75 -1.82
CA GLU A 129 -21.37 -24.14 -0.76
C GLU A 129 -20.55 -23.92 0.53
N VAL A 130 -19.74 -24.91 0.92
CA VAL A 130 -18.84 -24.78 2.09
C VAL A 130 -17.82 -23.66 1.87
N ILE A 131 -17.16 -23.60 0.71
CA ILE A 131 -16.21 -22.54 0.36
C ILE A 131 -16.88 -21.16 0.45
N ASN A 132 -18.05 -21.00 -0.19
CA ASN A 132 -18.79 -19.74 -0.19
C ASN A 132 -19.22 -19.32 1.22
N LYS A 133 -19.64 -20.29 2.05
CA LYS A 133 -20.01 -20.04 3.44
C LYS A 133 -18.80 -19.55 4.24
N THR A 134 -17.66 -20.23 4.16
CA THR A 134 -16.43 -19.85 4.87
C THR A 134 -15.92 -18.48 4.40
N TYR A 135 -15.93 -18.21 3.10
CA TYR A 135 -15.57 -16.90 2.55
C TYR A 135 -16.47 -15.78 3.12
N ARG A 136 -17.78 -15.99 3.13
CA ARG A 136 -18.74 -15.01 3.67
C ARG A 136 -18.55 -14.77 5.16
N GLU A 137 -18.25 -15.81 5.94
CA GLU A 137 -17.95 -15.68 7.37
C GLU A 137 -16.68 -14.84 7.61
N SER A 138 -15.61 -15.08 6.83
CA SER A 138 -14.39 -14.26 6.89
C SER A 138 -14.63 -12.81 6.48
N LEU A 139 -15.43 -12.58 5.42
CA LEU A 139 -15.78 -11.24 4.96
C LEU A 139 -16.60 -10.47 6.01
N ASN A 140 -17.54 -11.14 6.67
CA ASN A 140 -18.33 -10.53 7.75
C ASN A 140 -17.43 -10.08 8.91
N LYS A 141 -16.47 -10.91 9.34
CA LYS A 141 -15.50 -10.54 10.38
C LYS A 141 -14.66 -9.32 9.99
N LEU A 142 -14.20 -9.28 8.74
CA LEU A 142 -13.45 -8.12 8.22
C LEU A 142 -14.30 -6.84 8.24
N ASN A 143 -15.56 -6.94 7.82
CA ASN A 143 -16.48 -5.81 7.86
C ASN A 143 -16.79 -5.34 9.29
N GLU A 144 -16.99 -6.28 10.22
CA GLU A 144 -17.19 -5.98 11.65
C GLU A 144 -15.96 -5.26 12.23
N TRP A 145 -14.75 -5.71 11.92
CA TRP A 145 -13.53 -5.04 12.38
C TRP A 145 -13.33 -3.67 11.75
N LYS A 146 -13.57 -3.51 10.45
CA LYS A 146 -13.52 -2.20 9.81
C LYS A 146 -14.51 -1.24 10.49
N ALA A 147 -15.75 -1.67 10.71
CA ALA A 147 -16.76 -0.87 11.39
C ALA A 147 -16.33 -0.51 12.82
N SER A 148 -15.66 -1.43 13.53
CA SER A 148 -15.11 -1.13 14.86
C SER A 148 -14.02 -0.07 14.82
N LEU A 149 -13.12 -0.07 13.84
CA LEU A 149 -12.07 0.94 13.69
C LEU A 149 -12.66 2.30 13.30
N ASP A 150 -13.63 2.31 12.38
CA ASP A 150 -14.37 3.53 12.00
C ASP A 150 -15.07 4.13 13.23
N ASN A 151 -15.75 3.31 14.04
CA ASN A 151 -16.41 3.76 15.27
C ASN A 151 -15.43 4.34 16.30
N GLN A 152 -14.23 3.77 16.44
CA GLN A 152 -13.19 4.33 17.31
C GLN A 152 -12.75 5.72 16.83
N LEU A 153 -12.53 5.86 15.53
CA LEU A 153 -12.13 7.14 14.91
C LEU A 153 -13.24 8.20 15.07
N ASP A 154 -14.49 7.84 14.79
CA ASP A 154 -15.64 8.73 14.93
C ASP A 154 -15.88 9.14 16.39
N ALA A 155 -15.70 8.22 17.35
CA ALA A 155 -15.81 8.54 18.77
C ALA A 155 -14.76 9.58 19.21
N GLN A 156 -13.50 9.42 18.80
CA GLN A 156 -12.45 10.41 19.09
C GLN A 156 -12.75 11.75 18.40
N LYS A 157 -13.17 11.71 17.13
CA LYS A 157 -13.57 12.90 16.38
C LYS A 157 -14.66 13.68 17.12
N VAL A 158 -15.77 13.04 17.50
CA VAL A 158 -16.87 13.67 18.23
C VAL A 158 -16.37 14.28 19.55
N LYS A 159 -15.52 13.57 20.29
CA LYS A 159 -14.96 14.04 21.55
C LYS A 159 -14.10 15.30 21.38
N LEU A 160 -13.21 15.33 20.39
CA LEU A 160 -12.31 16.46 20.14
C LEU A 160 -13.07 17.67 19.59
N TYR A 161 -14.00 17.47 18.65
CA TYR A 161 -14.85 18.54 18.15
C TYR A 161 -15.70 19.17 19.25
N LYS A 162 -16.27 18.36 20.15
CA LYS A 162 -17.03 18.87 21.29
C LYS A 162 -16.20 19.78 22.20
N ARG A 163 -14.92 19.46 22.43
CA ARG A 163 -14.03 20.34 23.21
C ARG A 163 -13.80 21.68 22.52
N LEU A 164 -13.59 21.67 21.20
CA LEU A 164 -13.43 22.91 20.42
C LEU A 164 -14.70 23.76 20.41
N ASP A 165 -15.87 23.12 20.25
CA ASP A 165 -17.18 23.76 20.27
C ASP A 165 -17.45 24.42 21.64
N GLU A 166 -17.15 23.73 22.74
CA GLU A 166 -17.26 24.28 24.10
C GLU A 166 -16.33 25.48 24.32
N MET A 167 -15.11 25.46 23.77
CA MET A 167 -14.17 26.59 23.81
C MET A 167 -14.71 27.78 23.02
N GLN A 168 -15.18 27.54 21.79
CA GLN A 168 -15.77 28.57 20.93
C GLN A 168 -16.98 29.24 21.61
N ASP A 169 -17.88 28.44 22.22
CA ASP A 169 -19.05 28.94 22.96
C ASP A 169 -18.67 29.85 24.13
N VAL A 170 -17.58 29.53 24.85
CA VAL A 170 -17.07 30.37 25.94
C VAL A 170 -16.58 31.71 25.39
N ASP A 171 -15.79 31.69 24.32
CA ASP A 171 -15.22 32.89 23.71
C ASP A 171 -16.30 33.79 23.09
N GLU A 172 -17.28 33.22 22.37
CA GLU A 172 -18.40 33.97 21.81
C GLU A 172 -19.25 34.66 22.90
N ARG A 173 -19.48 33.98 24.03
CA ARG A 173 -20.16 34.59 25.19
C ARG A 173 -19.33 35.72 25.82
N MET A 174 -18.00 35.56 25.88
CA MET A 174 -17.12 36.60 26.42
C MET A 174 -17.10 37.83 25.51
N ILE A 175 -16.98 37.65 24.19
CA ILE A 175 -17.10 38.72 23.18
C ILE A 175 -18.43 39.46 23.34
N THR A 176 -19.56 38.73 23.35
CA THR A 176 -20.90 39.33 23.50
C THR A 176 -21.02 40.13 24.79
N SER A 177 -20.45 39.63 25.89
CA SER A 177 -20.46 40.31 27.20
C SER A 177 -19.63 41.59 27.18
N ILE A 178 -18.45 41.58 26.56
CA ILE A 178 -17.55 42.75 26.44
C ILE A 178 -18.21 43.81 25.56
N GLU A 179 -18.70 43.43 24.38
CA GLU A 179 -19.37 44.34 23.45
C GLU A 179 -20.61 44.98 24.09
N SER A 180 -21.46 44.19 24.74
CA SER A 180 -22.68 44.69 25.39
C SER A 180 -22.36 45.67 26.52
N ALA A 181 -21.42 45.31 27.41
CA ALA A 181 -21.02 46.18 28.51
C ALA A 181 -20.37 47.48 27.99
N SER A 182 -19.56 47.39 26.94
CA SER A 182 -18.92 48.55 26.30
C SER A 182 -19.95 49.50 25.69
N VAL A 183 -20.95 48.96 24.99
CA VAL A 183 -22.05 49.74 24.39
C VAL A 183 -22.89 50.41 25.47
N LEU A 184 -23.23 49.71 26.56
CA LEU A 184 -23.99 50.29 27.68
C LEU A 184 -23.21 51.40 28.38
N ALA A 185 -21.95 51.14 28.74
CA ALA A 185 -21.07 52.14 29.35
C ALA A 185 -20.91 53.37 28.42
N GLY A 186 -20.67 53.15 27.13
CA GLY A 186 -20.56 54.23 26.14
C GLY A 186 -21.85 55.02 25.92
N ASN A 187 -23.01 54.36 25.92
CA ASN A 187 -24.31 55.03 25.78
C ASN A 187 -24.67 55.87 27.01
N SER A 188 -24.26 55.45 28.22
CA SER A 188 -24.47 56.23 29.45
C SER A 188 -23.81 57.63 29.40
N MET A 189 -22.77 57.80 28.58
CA MET A 189 -22.10 59.08 28.37
C MET A 189 -22.92 60.08 27.54
N LYS A 190 -23.94 59.62 26.81
CA LYS A 190 -24.83 60.47 26.01
C LYS A 190 -25.89 61.17 26.86
N ALA A 191 -26.18 60.65 28.05
CA ALA A 191 -27.13 61.27 28.98
C ALA A 191 -26.49 62.51 29.67
N PRO A 192 -27.27 63.58 29.95
CA PRO A 192 -26.83 64.68 30.81
C PRO A 192 -26.41 64.20 32.19
N LEU A 193 -25.50 64.93 32.84
CA LEU A 193 -24.97 64.56 34.15
C LEU A 193 -25.96 64.97 35.26
N GLU A 194 -26.51 63.98 35.97
CA GLU A 194 -27.42 64.12 37.11
C GLU A 194 -27.05 63.08 38.18
N ASP A 195 -27.50 63.28 39.42
CA ASP A 195 -27.11 62.44 40.58
C ASP A 195 -27.39 60.95 40.33
N ASP A 196 -28.56 60.59 39.80
CA ASP A 196 -28.92 59.20 39.47
C ASP A 196 -28.08 58.63 38.31
N ILE A 197 -27.68 59.47 37.35
CA ILE A 197 -26.87 59.08 36.19
C ILE A 197 -25.42 58.76 36.59
N ILE A 198 -24.89 59.44 37.61
CA ILE A 198 -23.55 59.15 38.16
C ILE A 198 -23.51 57.71 38.69
N VAL A 199 -24.51 57.32 39.48
CA VAL A 199 -24.61 55.95 40.03
C VAL A 199 -24.69 54.90 38.92
N ILE A 200 -25.46 55.17 37.85
CA ILE A 200 -25.55 54.28 36.69
C ILE A 200 -24.21 54.16 35.97
N ARG A 201 -23.49 55.28 35.76
CA ARG A 201 -22.17 55.28 35.11
C ARG A 201 -21.14 54.49 35.92
N ASP A 202 -21.10 54.67 37.23
CA ASP A 202 -20.19 53.93 38.11
C ASP A 202 -20.50 52.43 38.07
N THR A 203 -21.78 52.06 38.08
CA THR A 203 -22.22 50.66 37.99
C THR A 203 -21.81 50.04 36.66
N LEU A 204 -22.13 50.67 35.53
CA LEU A 204 -21.82 50.14 34.20
C LEU A 204 -20.31 50.10 33.91
N SER A 205 -19.56 51.09 34.41
CA SER A 205 -18.09 51.11 34.30
C SER A 205 -17.47 50.01 35.15
N GLY A 206 -18.04 49.75 36.34
CA GLY A 206 -17.67 48.62 37.19
C GLY A 206 -17.96 47.27 36.52
N GLU A 207 -19.13 47.11 35.89
CA GLU A 207 -19.47 45.90 35.13
C GLU A 207 -18.51 45.68 33.96
N LEU A 208 -18.25 46.71 33.15
CA LEU A 208 -17.30 46.62 32.04
C LEU A 208 -15.90 46.23 32.55
N LYS A 209 -15.44 46.87 33.63
CA LYS A 209 -14.16 46.53 34.26
C LYS A 209 -14.14 45.07 34.73
N ASN A 210 -15.21 44.59 35.37
CA ASN A 210 -15.29 43.20 35.82
C ASN A 210 -15.26 42.18 34.66
N VAL A 211 -15.77 42.54 33.47
CA VAL A 211 -15.65 41.66 32.29
C VAL A 211 -14.22 41.68 31.74
N LEU A 212 -13.58 42.84 31.70
CA LEU A 212 -12.21 43.03 31.22
C LEU A 212 -11.15 42.46 32.17
N ASP A 213 -11.43 42.41 33.48
CA ASP A 213 -10.54 41.86 34.50
C ASP A 213 -10.58 40.31 34.53
N ARG A 214 -11.37 39.64 33.67
CA ARG A 214 -11.32 38.18 33.50
C ARG A 214 -10.07 37.77 32.73
N ASP A 215 -9.58 36.57 33.01
CA ASP A 215 -8.41 36.01 32.32
C ASP A 215 -8.60 35.94 30.80
N ASP A 216 -7.53 36.19 30.06
CA ASP A 216 -7.50 36.09 28.59
C ASP A 216 -7.75 34.64 28.12
N PRO A 217 -8.32 34.44 26.91
CA PRO A 217 -8.50 33.12 26.34
C PRO A 217 -7.16 32.37 26.21
N GLN A 218 -7.12 31.13 26.70
CA GLN A 218 -5.92 30.29 26.62
C GLN A 218 -5.81 29.65 25.24
N MET A 219 -5.06 30.28 24.33
CA MET A 219 -4.78 29.78 22.98
C MET A 219 -4.16 28.37 22.97
N GLU A 220 -3.37 28.03 23.99
CA GLU A 220 -2.68 26.74 24.10
C GLU A 220 -3.67 25.55 24.15
N LEU A 221 -4.87 25.74 24.71
CA LEU A 221 -5.85 24.66 24.85
C LEU A 221 -6.46 24.19 23.53
N ALA A 222 -6.64 25.11 22.56
CA ALA A 222 -7.24 24.76 21.26
C ALA A 222 -6.22 24.05 20.37
N THR A 223 -4.96 24.52 20.37
CA THR A 223 -3.86 23.87 19.65
C THR A 223 -3.60 22.47 20.19
N ASP A 224 -3.65 22.25 21.50
CA ASP A 224 -3.52 20.92 22.11
C ASP A 224 -4.59 19.93 21.63
N VAL A 225 -5.82 20.38 21.45
CA VAL A 225 -6.91 19.53 20.93
C VAL A 225 -6.64 19.13 19.48
N ALA A 226 -6.12 20.05 18.66
CA ALA A 226 -5.72 19.76 17.29
C ALA A 226 -4.53 18.78 17.23
N ASN A 227 -3.48 19.03 18.03
CA ASN A 227 -2.33 18.14 18.14
C ASN A 227 -2.74 16.73 18.56
N GLN A 228 -3.67 16.61 19.52
CA GLN A 228 -4.20 15.33 19.96
C GLN A 228 -4.93 14.58 18.82
N ALA A 229 -5.60 15.29 17.91
CA ALA A 229 -6.22 14.68 16.74
C ALA A 229 -5.17 14.13 15.76
N GLU A 230 -4.09 14.87 15.54
CA GLU A 230 -3.01 14.50 14.62
C GLU A 230 -2.17 13.31 15.13
N GLN A 231 -2.06 13.17 16.45
CA GLN A 231 -1.44 12.01 17.09
C GLN A 231 -2.21 10.70 16.83
N LEU A 232 -3.45 10.75 16.33
CA LEU A 232 -4.26 9.57 16.08
C LEU A 232 -3.88 8.95 14.72
N ILE A 233 -3.24 7.77 14.76
CA ILE A 233 -2.76 7.07 13.56
C ILE A 233 -3.41 5.70 13.41
N PHE A 234 -3.52 5.23 12.17
CA PHE A 234 -3.85 3.84 11.86
C PHE A 234 -2.57 3.07 11.51
N THR A 235 -2.31 2.01 12.26
CA THR A 235 -1.18 1.10 12.00
C THR A 235 -1.70 -0.17 11.30
N PRO A 236 -1.40 -0.37 10.01
CA PRO A 236 -1.84 -1.57 9.29
C PRO A 236 -1.15 -2.82 9.84
N ASN A 237 -1.89 -3.93 9.92
CA ASN A 237 -1.30 -5.22 10.26
C ASN A 237 -0.74 -5.87 8.99
N ASN A 238 0.58 -6.05 8.94
CA ASN A 238 1.27 -6.63 7.79
C ASN A 238 1.33 -8.17 7.82
N GLN A 239 0.70 -8.81 8.80
CA GLN A 239 0.63 -10.28 8.89
C GLN A 239 -0.55 -10.81 8.06
N TYR A 240 -0.27 -11.30 6.87
CA TYR A 240 -1.25 -11.81 5.90
C TYR A 240 -2.09 -13.01 6.39
N ASP A 241 -1.67 -13.68 7.46
CA ASP A 241 -2.31 -14.90 7.98
C ASP A 241 -3.43 -14.60 8.99
N GLN A 242 -3.62 -13.33 9.37
CA GLN A 242 -4.66 -12.91 10.30
C GLN A 242 -5.68 -12.03 9.59
N LEU A 243 -6.97 -12.25 9.87
CA LEU A 243 -8.05 -11.37 9.39
C LEU A 243 -8.00 -9.97 10.07
N ASN A 244 -7.04 -9.70 10.96
CA ASN A 244 -6.86 -8.41 11.61
C ASN A 244 -6.20 -7.43 10.62
N ILE A 245 -6.88 -6.33 10.28
CA ILE A 245 -6.40 -5.33 9.32
C ILE A 245 -5.51 -4.25 9.93
N GLY A 246 -5.46 -4.13 11.26
CA GLY A 246 -4.67 -3.11 11.96
C GLY A 246 -5.36 -2.54 13.17
N GLU A 247 -4.76 -1.49 13.73
CA GLU A 247 -5.22 -0.84 14.96
C GLU A 247 -5.12 0.68 14.84
N VAL A 248 -6.05 1.38 15.49
CA VAL A 248 -5.95 2.82 15.71
C VAL A 248 -5.24 3.07 17.04
N ARG A 249 -4.22 3.92 17.02
CA ARG A 249 -3.36 4.22 18.18
C ARG A 249 -3.08 5.71 18.25
N PHE A 250 -2.78 6.20 19.44
CA PHE A 250 -2.16 7.50 19.62
C PHE A 250 -0.64 7.33 19.54
N MET A 251 -0.02 7.99 18.56
CA MET A 251 1.42 8.14 18.42
C MET A 251 1.83 9.47 19.05
N LYS A 252 2.83 9.44 19.92
CA LYS A 252 3.36 10.64 20.54
C LYS A 252 4.88 10.53 20.68
N TYR A 253 5.56 11.65 20.46
CA TYR A 253 6.97 11.77 20.81
C TYR A 253 7.10 12.23 22.26
N GLU A 254 7.78 11.44 23.08
CA GLU A 254 8.04 11.75 24.49
C GLU A 254 9.54 11.96 24.70
N LEU A 255 9.87 12.84 25.65
CA LEU A 255 11.26 13.09 26.02
C LEU A 255 11.84 11.84 26.69
N GLU A 256 12.76 11.17 26.02
CA GLU A 256 13.49 10.01 26.55
C GLU A 256 14.72 10.48 27.32
N CYS A 257 15.45 11.47 26.78
CA CYS A 257 16.71 11.93 27.36
C CYS A 257 16.83 13.46 27.31
N ASP A 258 17.38 14.01 28.39
CA ASP A 258 17.76 15.42 28.51
C ASP A 258 19.18 15.48 29.08
N VAL A 259 20.13 15.73 28.19
CA VAL A 259 21.57 15.59 28.46
C VAL A 259 22.22 16.96 28.46
N GLU A 260 22.92 17.29 29.56
CA GLU A 260 23.74 18.49 29.62
C GLU A 260 25.01 18.31 28.77
N LEU A 261 25.30 19.29 27.91
CA LEU A 261 26.49 19.25 27.07
C LEU A 261 27.74 19.56 27.90
N SER A 262 28.85 18.87 27.60
CA SER A 262 30.12 19.05 28.32
C SER A 262 30.66 20.49 28.29
N LYS A 263 30.29 21.25 27.25
CA LYS A 263 30.72 22.64 27.00
C LYS A 263 29.51 23.53 26.71
N LYS A 264 28.71 23.77 27.75
CA LYS A 264 27.53 24.65 27.74
C LYS A 264 27.79 25.99 27.05
N ASP A 265 26.84 26.43 26.23
CA ASP A 265 26.83 27.67 25.42
C ASP A 265 27.80 27.71 24.23
N TYR A 266 28.73 26.76 24.13
CA TYR A 266 29.72 26.68 23.05
C TYR A 266 29.29 25.78 21.88
N MET A 267 28.11 25.15 21.94
CA MET A 267 27.61 24.30 20.84
C MET A 267 27.51 25.11 19.54
N ASN A 268 28.04 24.55 18.47
CA ASN A 268 28.17 25.21 17.17
C ASN A 268 27.70 24.35 16.00
N GLY A 269 27.54 23.05 16.18
CA GLY A 269 27.07 22.18 15.12
C GLY A 269 26.58 20.86 15.65
N MET A 270 25.66 20.25 14.92
CA MET A 270 25.22 18.88 15.16
C MET A 270 25.02 18.15 13.84
N THR A 271 25.48 16.91 13.77
CA THR A 271 25.28 16.04 12.61
C THR A 271 25.26 14.57 13.02
N ALA A 272 24.53 13.74 12.28
CA ALA A 272 24.63 12.30 12.41
C ALA A 272 26.03 11.82 11.93
N THR A 273 26.57 10.83 12.62
CA THR A 273 27.76 10.09 12.19
C THR A 273 27.36 8.96 11.22
N PRO A 274 28.28 8.45 10.37
CA PRO A 274 27.96 7.36 9.44
C PRO A 274 27.50 6.06 10.11
N ASP A 275 27.88 5.84 11.38
CA ASP A 275 27.45 4.69 12.18
C ASP A 275 26.19 4.97 13.01
N GLY A 276 25.51 6.09 12.77
CA GLY A 276 24.18 6.39 13.31
C GLY A 276 24.14 6.96 14.72
N ARG A 277 25.25 7.56 15.19
CA ARG A 277 25.32 8.34 16.43
C ARG A 277 25.16 9.83 16.13
N MET A 278 25.09 10.66 17.18
CA MET A 278 24.96 12.12 17.03
C MET A 278 26.25 12.82 17.47
N ALA A 279 26.88 13.55 16.55
CA ALA A 279 28.07 14.34 16.85
C ALA A 279 27.70 15.80 17.10
N VAL A 280 28.14 16.35 18.23
CA VAL A 280 27.94 17.75 18.65
C VAL A 280 29.31 18.43 18.73
N GLY A 281 29.51 19.47 17.93
CA GLY A 281 30.77 20.22 17.85
C GLY A 281 30.73 21.53 18.62
N TYR A 282 31.85 21.89 19.26
CA TYR A 282 31.97 23.09 20.11
C TYR A 282 32.95 24.12 19.59
N SER A 283 32.59 25.40 19.70
CA SER A 283 33.46 26.54 19.36
C SER A 283 34.69 26.64 20.28
N SER A 284 34.57 26.17 21.51
CA SER A 284 35.67 26.07 22.48
C SER A 284 36.59 24.87 22.22
N GLY A 285 36.26 24.00 21.28
CA GLY A 285 37.06 22.85 20.84
C GLY A 285 36.37 21.52 21.05
N GLY A 286 36.65 20.53 20.21
CA GLY A 286 36.18 19.16 20.39
C GLY A 286 34.80 18.85 19.82
N ILE A 287 34.53 17.55 19.69
CA ILE A 287 33.29 16.96 19.23
C ILE A 287 32.89 15.85 20.20
N ASP A 288 31.71 15.97 20.80
CA ASP A 288 31.10 14.91 21.60
C ASP A 288 30.23 14.02 20.69
N ILE A 289 30.27 12.72 20.90
CA ILE A 289 29.49 11.73 20.15
C ILE A 289 28.55 11.01 21.11
N PHE A 290 27.24 11.18 20.90
CA PHE A 290 26.17 10.61 21.72
C PHE A 290 25.47 9.45 21.01
N SER A 291 25.07 8.43 21.77
CA SER A 291 24.13 7.40 21.32
C SER A 291 22.68 7.90 21.39
N ALA A 292 21.76 7.16 20.76
CA ALA A 292 20.33 7.49 20.73
C ALA A 292 19.65 7.47 22.12
N ASP A 293 20.25 6.78 23.10
CA ASP A 293 19.83 6.78 24.50
C ASP A 293 20.51 7.88 25.34
N GLY A 294 21.14 8.87 24.69
CA GLY A 294 21.71 10.04 25.34
C GLY A 294 23.08 9.84 26.00
N HIS A 295 23.65 8.64 25.97
CA HIS A 295 24.97 8.42 26.57
C HIS A 295 26.11 9.01 25.72
N LEU A 296 27.01 9.75 26.37
CA LEU A 296 28.26 10.21 25.75
C LEU A 296 29.19 9.01 25.51
N GLN A 297 29.45 8.70 24.25
CA GLN A 297 30.28 7.57 23.84
C GLN A 297 31.76 7.95 23.74
N LYS A 298 32.06 9.13 23.19
CA LYS A 298 33.44 9.59 22.96
C LYS A 298 33.49 11.10 22.76
N THR A 299 34.61 11.71 23.14
CA THR A 299 34.99 13.06 22.73
C THR A 299 36.25 13.00 21.87
N VAL A 300 36.24 13.69 20.72
CA VAL A 300 37.32 13.69 19.72
C VAL A 300 37.70 15.11 19.31
N LEU A 301 38.86 15.27 18.66
CA LEU A 301 39.33 16.57 18.15
C LEU A 301 39.34 17.71 19.20
N ASN A 302 39.69 17.39 20.45
CA ASN A 302 39.58 18.28 21.62
C ASN A 302 40.15 19.69 21.44
N GLU A 303 41.26 19.82 20.71
CA GLU A 303 41.97 21.08 20.48
C GLU A 303 41.47 21.85 19.25
N VAL A 304 40.58 21.25 18.44
CA VAL A 304 40.07 21.84 17.21
C VAL A 304 38.77 22.56 17.49
N ARG A 305 38.76 23.89 17.28
CA ARG A 305 37.57 24.72 17.39
C ARG A 305 36.59 24.44 16.25
N ILE A 306 35.38 24.01 16.60
CA ILE A 306 34.38 23.59 15.62
C ILE A 306 33.41 24.75 15.36
N GLY A 307 33.45 25.27 14.13
CA GLY A 307 32.47 26.23 13.61
C GLY A 307 31.23 25.50 13.10
N ARG A 308 31.42 24.52 12.23
CA ARG A 308 30.43 23.54 11.76
C ARG A 308 31.12 22.21 11.49
N LEU A 309 30.35 21.13 11.50
CA LEU A 309 30.86 19.79 11.19
C LEU A 309 29.91 19.02 10.28
N GLY A 310 30.48 18.10 9.51
CA GLY A 310 29.80 17.12 8.68
C GLY A 310 30.68 15.87 8.55
N TYR A 311 30.16 14.84 7.90
CA TYR A 311 30.90 13.62 7.59
C TYR A 311 30.82 13.32 6.11
N LEU A 312 31.90 12.79 5.56
CA LEU A 312 31.88 12.09 4.29
C LEU A 312 31.40 10.66 4.50
N SER A 313 30.96 10.01 3.42
CA SER A 313 30.45 8.63 3.38
C SER A 313 31.50 7.61 3.86
N ASP A 314 32.78 7.92 3.66
CA ASP A 314 33.93 7.12 4.12
C ASP A 314 34.32 7.39 5.58
N GLY A 315 33.55 8.20 6.32
CA GLY A 315 33.75 8.49 7.74
C GLY A 315 34.79 9.56 8.06
N ARG A 316 35.38 10.21 7.04
CA ARG A 316 36.21 11.39 7.28
C ARG A 316 35.38 12.57 7.81
N TYR A 317 35.99 13.34 8.69
CA TYR A 317 35.38 14.52 9.28
C TYR A 317 35.56 15.72 8.35
N VAL A 318 34.49 16.46 8.14
CA VAL A 318 34.50 17.76 7.46
C VAL A 318 34.29 18.83 8.51
N VAL A 319 35.29 19.67 8.76
CA VAL A 319 35.22 20.73 9.78
C VAL A 319 35.39 22.08 9.12
N LEU A 320 34.41 22.95 9.34
CA LEU A 320 34.55 24.38 9.10
C LEU A 320 34.88 25.02 10.45
N ASN A 321 36.08 25.59 10.60
CA ASN A 321 36.51 26.15 11.89
C ASN A 321 35.87 27.52 12.18
N ASP A 322 36.24 28.14 13.30
CA ASP A 322 35.74 29.47 13.72
C ASP A 322 36.18 30.64 12.82
N THR A 323 37.15 30.40 11.93
CA THR A 323 37.64 31.33 10.89
C THR A 323 37.11 31.00 9.49
N ASP A 324 36.12 30.11 9.37
CA ASP A 324 35.53 29.65 8.11
C ASP A 324 36.54 28.99 7.14
N ARG A 325 37.57 28.35 7.69
CA ARG A 325 38.51 27.50 6.95
C ARG A 325 38.05 26.06 7.00
N LEU A 326 37.84 25.48 5.82
CA LEU A 326 37.45 24.08 5.67
C LEU A 326 38.68 23.17 5.84
N THR A 327 38.56 22.12 6.63
CA THR A 327 39.62 21.13 6.88
C THR A 327 39.00 19.74 6.96
N LEU A 328 39.72 18.74 6.45
CA LEU A 328 39.35 17.33 6.56
C LEU A 328 40.21 16.62 7.62
N TYR A 329 39.60 15.68 8.33
CA TYR A 329 40.32 14.77 9.23
C TYR A 329 39.97 13.30 8.91
N THR A 330 40.92 12.41 9.15
CA THR A 330 40.72 10.95 9.07
C THR A 330 39.80 10.46 10.19
N GLN A 331 39.39 9.18 10.11
CA GLN A 331 38.65 8.53 11.20
C GLN A 331 39.47 8.44 12.50
N GLU A 332 40.80 8.44 12.37
CA GLU A 332 41.79 8.47 13.45
C GLU A 332 42.09 9.89 13.95
N PHE A 333 41.32 10.89 13.49
CA PHE A 333 41.42 12.30 13.89
C PHE A 333 42.68 13.01 13.42
N GLU A 334 43.36 12.46 12.41
CA GLU A 334 44.54 13.09 11.82
C GLU A 334 44.12 14.11 10.77
N LYS A 335 44.70 15.31 10.84
CA LYS A 335 44.43 16.37 9.87
C LYS A 335 44.99 15.98 8.50
N LEU A 336 44.16 16.03 7.48
CA LEU A 336 44.59 15.79 6.10
C LEU A 336 45.26 17.04 5.51
N ASP A 337 46.29 16.81 4.70
CA ASP A 337 46.98 17.86 3.92
C ASP A 337 46.21 18.17 2.63
N VAL A 338 45.02 18.74 2.81
CA VAL A 338 44.14 19.19 1.71
C VAL A 338 43.76 20.64 1.97
N SER A 339 44.00 21.51 0.99
CA SER A 339 43.66 22.93 1.06
C SER A 339 42.38 23.22 0.28
N PHE A 340 41.53 24.09 0.82
CA PHE A 340 40.32 24.59 0.14
C PHE A 340 40.40 26.11 0.02
N ASP A 341 40.01 26.65 -1.13
CA ASP A 341 39.94 28.10 -1.37
C ASP A 341 38.64 28.66 -0.78
N THR A 342 38.46 28.52 0.55
CA THR A 342 37.32 29.11 1.27
C THR A 342 37.55 30.60 1.54
N GLN A 343 36.46 31.33 1.67
CA GLN A 343 36.50 32.76 1.96
C GLN A 343 36.56 33.01 3.47
N SER A 344 37.35 34.01 3.89
CA SER A 344 37.48 34.36 5.30
C SER A 344 36.19 34.96 5.84
N LYS A 345 35.84 34.59 7.07
CA LYS A 345 34.73 35.14 7.85
C LYS A 345 34.66 36.67 7.84
N ASP A 346 35.81 37.34 7.89
CA ASP A 346 35.88 38.81 7.92
C ASP A 346 35.38 39.46 6.63
N VAL A 347 35.34 38.71 5.53
CA VAL A 347 34.96 39.19 4.19
C VAL A 347 33.51 38.82 3.87
N VAL A 348 33.07 37.63 4.29
CA VAL A 348 31.79 37.04 3.85
C VAL A 348 30.83 36.67 4.98
N GLY A 349 31.20 36.97 6.23
CA GLY A 349 30.44 36.62 7.42
C GLY A 349 30.50 35.11 7.74
N PHE A 350 29.65 34.67 8.67
CA PHE A 350 29.76 33.31 9.24
C PHE A 350 29.40 32.22 8.23
N GLY A 351 30.26 31.21 8.14
CA GLY A 351 30.06 30.05 7.29
C GLY A 351 29.02 29.05 7.82
N ARG A 352 28.46 28.29 6.88
CA ARG A 352 27.50 27.18 7.04
C ARG A 352 28.03 25.99 6.27
N LEU A 353 27.72 24.78 6.73
CA LEU A 353 28.27 23.56 6.15
C LEU A 353 27.18 22.49 6.07
N THR A 354 27.10 21.80 4.93
CA THR A 354 26.47 20.49 4.81
C THR A 354 27.26 19.64 3.82
N VAL A 355 27.15 18.33 3.93
CA VAL A 355 27.68 17.36 2.97
C VAL A 355 26.49 16.63 2.34
N ASP A 356 26.53 16.35 1.04
CA ASP A 356 25.51 15.53 0.37
C ASP A 356 25.90 14.05 0.28
N SER A 357 25.01 13.22 -0.25
CA SER A 357 25.23 11.78 -0.41
C SER A 357 26.33 11.41 -1.42
N ASN A 358 26.84 12.37 -2.21
CA ASN A 358 27.94 12.20 -3.15
C ASN A 358 29.26 12.76 -2.59
N ASP A 359 29.32 13.03 -1.29
CA ASP A 359 30.47 13.64 -0.61
C ASP A 359 30.82 15.06 -1.09
N LEU A 360 29.91 15.76 -1.76
CA LEU A 360 30.10 17.16 -2.09
C LEU A 360 29.87 18.03 -0.86
N ILE A 361 30.77 18.96 -0.64
CA ILE A 361 30.81 19.82 0.54
C ILE A 361 30.25 21.19 0.16
N PHE A 362 29.12 21.56 0.75
CA PHE A 362 28.44 22.83 0.51
C PHE A 362 28.77 23.81 1.64
N VAL A 363 29.36 24.94 1.28
CA VAL A 363 29.72 26.03 2.19
C VAL A 363 28.99 27.29 1.78
N GLY A 364 28.03 27.73 2.59
CA GLY A 364 27.37 29.03 2.40
C GLY A 364 27.85 30.05 3.41
N TYR A 365 27.79 31.32 3.05
CA TYR A 365 28.22 32.43 3.91
C TYR A 365 27.09 33.45 4.04
N SER A 366 26.96 34.07 5.22
CA SER A 366 25.89 35.02 5.50
C SER A 366 25.87 36.23 4.57
N SER A 367 27.03 36.74 4.17
CA SER A 367 27.16 38.00 3.41
C SER A 367 27.61 37.81 1.96
N ALA A 368 28.02 36.59 1.56
CA ALA A 368 28.49 36.33 0.19
C ALA A 368 27.37 36.15 -0.84
N THR A 369 26.11 36.07 -0.39
CA THR A 369 24.93 35.81 -1.24
C THR A 369 25.10 34.62 -2.19
N LYS A 370 25.88 33.60 -1.79
CA LYS A 370 26.13 32.38 -2.58
C LYS A 370 26.55 31.21 -1.69
N ILE A 371 26.35 30.00 -2.22
CA ILE A 371 26.83 28.73 -1.65
C ILE A 371 27.89 28.16 -2.58
N GLN A 372 29.07 27.90 -2.05
CA GLN A 372 30.18 27.27 -2.76
C GLN A 372 30.14 25.77 -2.55
N VAL A 373 30.35 25.00 -3.61
CA VAL A 373 30.42 23.54 -3.57
C VAL A 373 31.85 23.10 -3.81
N PHE A 374 32.39 22.28 -2.92
CA PHE A 374 33.74 21.74 -3.01
C PHE A 374 33.71 20.21 -3.15
N SER A 375 34.68 19.67 -3.88
CA SER A 375 34.96 18.23 -3.85
C SER A 375 35.87 17.89 -2.66
N PRO A 376 35.84 16.66 -2.11
CA PRO A 376 36.75 16.24 -1.05
C PRO A 376 38.24 16.30 -1.41
N ALA A 377 38.58 16.42 -2.70
CA ALA A 377 39.96 16.54 -3.18
C ALA A 377 40.59 17.90 -2.89
N GLY A 378 39.81 18.90 -2.44
CA GLY A 378 40.29 20.24 -2.18
C GLY A 378 40.30 21.15 -3.41
N GLY A 379 40.98 22.29 -3.27
CA GLY A 379 41.12 23.33 -4.28
C GLY A 379 39.96 24.33 -4.30
N LYS A 380 39.66 24.83 -5.50
CA LYS A 380 38.59 25.81 -5.75
C LYS A 380 37.21 25.17 -5.69
N ALA A 381 36.21 26.00 -5.40
CA ALA A 381 34.82 25.59 -5.54
C ALA A 381 34.55 25.13 -6.97
N ILE A 382 33.91 23.98 -7.11
CA ILE A 382 33.53 23.40 -8.42
C ILE A 382 32.24 24.01 -8.96
N ILE A 383 31.37 24.49 -8.08
CA ILE A 383 30.09 25.13 -8.39
C ILE A 383 29.87 26.29 -7.41
N GLU A 384 29.30 27.38 -7.89
CA GLU A 384 28.74 28.45 -7.04
C GLU A 384 27.25 28.58 -7.32
N ILE A 385 26.45 28.48 -6.25
CA ILE A 385 24.98 28.55 -6.30
C ILE A 385 24.58 29.95 -5.78
N PRO A 386 23.92 30.79 -6.58
CA PRO A 386 23.51 32.13 -6.14
C PRO A 386 22.42 32.05 -5.06
N CYS A 387 22.49 32.95 -4.09
CA CYS A 387 21.57 33.10 -2.96
C CYS A 387 21.36 34.61 -2.70
N GLU A 388 20.82 35.32 -3.68
CA GLU A 388 20.77 36.80 -3.68
C GLU A 388 19.64 37.39 -2.81
N VAL A 389 18.66 36.58 -2.44
CA VAL A 389 17.37 37.07 -1.88
C VAL A 389 17.22 36.76 -0.39
N TYR A 390 18.18 36.10 0.26
CA TYR A 390 18.09 35.69 1.67
C TYR A 390 19.44 35.33 2.30
N GLU A 391 19.54 35.45 3.62
CA GLU A 391 20.73 35.09 4.40
C GLU A 391 20.60 33.66 4.97
N PRO A 392 21.45 32.71 4.57
CA PRO A 392 21.37 31.33 5.05
C PRO A 392 21.91 31.17 6.48
N TRP A 393 21.05 30.75 7.41
CA TRP A 393 21.38 30.45 8.81
C TRP A 393 21.76 28.99 9.02
N GLN A 394 21.16 28.07 8.26
CA GLN A 394 21.56 26.67 8.15
C GLN A 394 21.30 26.18 6.73
N ILE A 395 22.11 25.20 6.31
CA ILE A 395 22.02 24.57 5.00
C ILE A 395 21.99 23.07 5.26
N LEU A 396 21.08 22.36 4.58
CA LEU A 396 21.00 20.91 4.61
C LEU A 396 20.90 20.41 3.18
N SER A 397 21.63 19.35 2.88
CA SER A 397 21.41 18.62 1.65
C SER A 397 20.17 17.74 1.79
N TYR A 398 19.31 17.75 0.78
CA TYR A 398 18.13 16.90 0.71
C TYR A 398 17.90 16.44 -0.73
N ASN A 399 18.24 15.19 -1.05
CA ASN A 399 18.19 14.68 -2.41
C ASN A 399 18.92 15.62 -3.40
N ASP A 400 18.24 16.08 -4.44
CA ASP A 400 18.77 17.01 -5.45
C ASP A 400 18.52 18.49 -5.14
N VAL A 401 18.06 18.81 -3.92
CA VAL A 401 17.76 20.17 -3.46
C VAL A 401 18.53 20.50 -2.18
N LEU A 402 18.52 21.77 -1.80
CA LEU A 402 19.02 22.25 -0.52
C LEU A 402 17.87 22.83 0.29
N ILE A 403 17.85 22.51 1.59
CA ILE A 403 16.96 23.14 2.56
C ILE A 403 17.74 24.23 3.27
N ILE A 404 17.21 25.45 3.21
CA ILE A 404 17.81 26.64 3.80
C ILE A 404 16.90 27.18 4.89
N ASN A 405 17.49 27.40 6.06
CA ASN A 405 16.90 28.23 7.11
C ASN A 405 17.30 29.69 6.87
N CYS A 406 16.33 30.61 6.89
CA CYS A 406 16.54 32.05 6.85
C CYS A 406 15.59 32.75 7.83
N VAL A 407 16.12 33.32 8.92
CA VAL A 407 15.39 34.12 9.91
C VAL A 407 14.17 33.38 10.48
N ASN A 408 12.99 33.56 9.90
CA ASN A 408 11.70 32.99 10.31
C ASN A 408 11.11 32.03 9.25
N ALA A 409 11.88 31.68 8.22
CA ALA A 409 11.44 30.87 7.09
C ALA A 409 12.37 29.70 6.79
N VAL A 410 11.79 28.61 6.28
CA VAL A 410 12.51 27.51 5.65
C VAL A 410 12.20 27.51 4.16
N ARG A 411 13.25 27.37 3.33
CA ARG A 411 13.16 27.38 1.87
C ARG A 411 13.79 26.13 1.29
N ILE A 412 13.17 25.57 0.27
CA ILE A 412 13.78 24.54 -0.58
C ILE A 412 14.26 25.21 -1.85
N ILE A 413 15.55 25.05 -2.17
CA ILE A 413 16.15 25.57 -3.40
C ILE A 413 16.74 24.45 -4.25
N ASP A 414 16.72 24.62 -5.57
CA ASP A 414 17.48 23.74 -6.45
C ASP A 414 18.99 24.09 -6.46
N LYS A 415 19.81 23.19 -7.03
CA LYS A 415 21.28 23.38 -7.13
C LYS A 415 21.71 24.52 -8.06
N VAL A 416 20.78 25.30 -8.62
CA VAL A 416 21.07 26.54 -9.36
C VAL A 416 20.55 27.80 -8.65
N GLY A 417 19.96 27.65 -7.45
CA GLY A 417 19.60 28.76 -6.56
C GLY A 417 18.14 29.20 -6.62
N ASN A 418 17.28 28.54 -7.41
CA ASN A 418 15.86 28.90 -7.48
C ASN A 418 15.09 28.34 -6.28
N VAL A 419 14.29 29.18 -5.64
CA VAL A 419 13.35 28.76 -4.59
C VAL A 419 12.21 27.97 -5.21
N LYS A 420 12.02 26.72 -4.75
CA LYS A 420 10.91 25.84 -5.16
C LYS A 420 9.71 25.96 -4.22
N HIS A 421 9.99 25.93 -2.92
CA HIS A 421 8.98 25.95 -1.86
C HIS A 421 9.49 26.79 -0.68
N ASN A 422 8.57 27.37 0.08
CA ASN A 422 8.87 28.05 1.33
C ASN A 422 7.75 27.81 2.35
N VAL A 423 8.10 27.94 3.62
CA VAL A 423 7.18 28.04 4.75
C VAL A 423 7.74 29.06 5.73
N GLU A 424 6.86 29.88 6.30
CA GLU A 424 7.20 30.97 7.22
C GLU A 424 6.21 30.96 8.38
N LYS A 425 6.71 31.25 9.58
CA LYS A 425 5.87 31.38 10.78
C LYS A 425 6.37 32.58 11.59
N SER A 426 5.45 33.46 11.95
CA SER A 426 5.78 34.69 12.69
C SER A 426 6.20 34.38 14.12
N ASN A 427 7.12 35.19 14.67
CA ASN A 427 7.58 35.14 16.06
C ASN A 427 8.23 33.82 16.51
N VAL A 428 8.74 33.02 15.57
CA VAL A 428 9.47 31.77 15.85
C VAL A 428 10.66 31.61 14.93
N TYR A 429 11.66 30.87 15.39
CA TYR A 429 12.86 30.54 14.63
C TYR A 429 12.81 29.07 14.18
N PRO A 430 12.79 28.77 12.86
CA PRO A 430 12.80 27.41 12.38
C PRO A 430 14.19 26.78 12.46
N PHE A 431 14.26 25.47 12.69
CA PHE A 431 15.48 24.68 12.55
C PHE A 431 15.13 23.35 11.85
N PRO A 432 15.42 23.22 10.54
CA PRO A 432 14.99 22.05 9.78
C PRO A 432 15.88 20.84 10.03
N ALA A 433 15.33 19.67 9.73
CA ALA A 433 16.01 18.39 9.56
C ALA A 433 15.31 17.56 8.48
N VAL A 434 16.02 16.58 7.95
CA VAL A 434 15.46 15.58 7.03
C VAL A 434 15.26 14.30 7.84
N SER A 435 14.07 13.70 7.73
CA SER A 435 13.77 12.43 8.37
C SER A 435 14.21 11.23 7.52
N GLN A 436 14.25 10.05 8.11
CA GLN A 436 14.51 8.78 7.43
C GLN A 436 13.49 8.47 6.35
N ASN A 437 12.24 8.92 6.54
CA ASN A 437 11.14 8.70 5.60
C ASN A 437 11.10 9.75 4.49
N ASN A 438 12.18 10.54 4.32
CA ASN A 438 12.23 11.66 3.38
C ASN A 438 11.14 12.73 3.64
N SER A 439 10.64 12.82 4.88
CA SER A 439 9.88 13.99 5.33
C SER A 439 10.83 15.07 5.87
N ILE A 440 10.31 16.29 6.01
CA ILE A 440 11.07 17.43 6.52
C ILE A 440 10.53 17.73 7.91
N LEU A 441 11.39 17.68 8.91
CA LEU A 441 11.05 18.10 10.27
C LEU A 441 11.49 19.55 10.44
N ILE A 442 10.67 20.37 11.09
CA ILE A 442 11.03 21.75 11.42
C ILE A 442 10.75 22.00 12.90
N ALA A 443 11.80 22.30 13.67
CA ALA A 443 11.65 22.79 15.02
C ALA A 443 11.39 24.30 14.99
N TRP A 444 10.20 24.72 15.38
CA TRP A 444 9.79 26.10 15.56
C TRP A 444 10.04 26.54 17.01
N VAL A 445 11.09 27.34 17.20
CA VAL A 445 11.54 27.76 18.54
C VAL A 445 10.97 29.14 18.87
N LYS A 446 10.16 29.21 19.93
CA LYS A 446 9.78 30.45 20.61
C LYS A 446 10.87 30.76 21.64
N HIS A 447 11.92 31.44 21.20
CA HIS A 447 13.15 31.63 21.99
C HIS A 447 12.87 32.31 23.33
N ASP A 448 12.13 33.41 23.31
CA ASP A 448 11.88 34.23 24.51
C ASP A 448 11.03 33.47 25.54
N ASP A 449 10.13 32.59 25.09
CA ASP A 449 9.28 31.76 25.94
C ASP A 449 9.97 30.48 26.43
N GLY A 450 11.10 30.10 25.81
CA GLY A 450 11.78 28.83 26.08
C GLY A 450 10.95 27.62 25.65
N LEU A 451 10.26 27.70 24.52
CA LEU A 451 9.41 26.62 23.99
C LEU A 451 9.86 26.20 22.58
N VAL A 452 9.68 24.92 22.26
CA VAL A 452 9.86 24.38 20.90
C VAL A 452 8.69 23.49 20.51
N SER A 453 8.18 23.72 19.31
CA SER A 453 7.30 22.76 18.62
C SER A 453 8.05 22.14 17.44
N ILE A 454 7.86 20.86 17.17
CA ILE A 454 8.49 20.15 16.04
C ILE A 454 7.39 19.61 15.14
N ASP A 455 7.34 20.15 13.93
CA ASP A 455 6.31 19.86 12.95
C ASP A 455 6.90 19.02 11.80
N GLU A 456 6.12 18.09 11.29
CA GLU A 456 6.44 17.30 10.10
C GLU A 456 5.82 17.92 8.85
N TYR A 457 6.61 17.95 7.77
CA TYR A 457 6.22 18.46 6.47
C TYR A 457 6.56 17.45 5.37
N THR A 458 5.79 17.50 4.29
CA THR A 458 6.11 16.81 3.04
C THR A 458 7.38 17.40 2.39
N SER A 459 7.92 16.71 1.38
CA SER A 459 9.07 17.19 0.57
C SER A 459 8.86 18.54 -0.11
N ASN A 460 7.63 19.05 -0.15
CA ASN A 460 7.25 20.33 -0.76
C ASN A 460 6.83 21.38 0.29
N LEU A 461 7.20 21.19 1.56
CA LEU A 461 6.84 22.05 2.70
C LEU A 461 5.33 22.22 2.93
N LYS A 462 4.53 21.20 2.61
CA LYS A 462 3.13 21.14 3.09
C LYS A 462 3.09 20.47 4.45
N TYR A 463 2.44 21.12 5.41
CA TYR A 463 2.23 20.62 6.76
C TYR A 463 1.57 19.25 6.76
N VAL A 464 2.05 18.34 7.62
CA VAL A 464 1.50 17.00 7.83
C VAL A 464 0.89 16.91 9.23
N GLN A 465 1.70 17.16 10.27
CA GLN A 465 1.30 17.03 11.67
C GLN A 465 2.33 17.71 12.60
N THR A 466 1.92 17.99 13.83
CA THR A 466 2.79 18.41 14.93
C THR A 466 3.21 17.19 15.75
N LEU A 467 4.51 16.88 15.78
CA LEU A 467 5.05 15.72 16.51
C LEU A 467 5.27 16.04 18.00
N ILE A 468 5.76 17.25 18.27
CA ILE A 468 6.05 17.76 19.61
C ILE A 468 5.48 19.17 19.66
N SER A 469 4.68 19.50 20.67
CA SER A 469 4.09 20.84 20.81
C SER A 469 4.55 21.50 22.10
N ASP A 470 4.99 22.75 21.96
CA ASP A 470 5.38 23.67 23.02
C ASP A 470 6.15 23.01 24.18
N HIS A 471 7.13 22.18 23.82
CA HIS A 471 8.01 21.53 24.78
C HIS A 471 8.93 22.57 25.41
N ARG A 472 9.01 22.57 26.74
CA ARG A 472 9.85 23.49 27.48
C ARG A 472 11.32 23.13 27.35
N ILE A 473 12.12 24.09 26.88
CA ILE A 473 13.56 23.97 26.75
C ILE A 473 14.27 24.97 27.65
N GLU A 474 15.51 24.67 28.00
CA GLU A 474 16.41 25.65 28.60
C GLU A 474 16.57 26.85 27.66
N ASN A 475 16.14 28.02 28.12
CA ASN A 475 16.29 29.28 27.39
C ASN A 475 17.70 29.85 27.63
N PRO A 476 18.57 29.92 26.61
CA PRO A 476 19.85 30.59 26.73
C PRO A 476 19.65 32.11 26.61
N ASN A 477 20.05 32.89 27.61
CA ASN A 477 19.84 34.35 27.68
C ASN A 477 20.37 35.18 26.48
N THR A 478 21.14 34.60 25.55
CA THR A 478 21.89 35.38 24.55
C THR A 478 21.95 34.79 23.14
N ARG A 479 21.63 33.50 22.93
CA ARG A 479 22.00 32.82 21.67
C ARG A 479 20.90 31.95 21.08
N VAL A 480 20.30 32.44 19.99
CA VAL A 480 19.30 31.72 19.16
C VAL A 480 20.01 30.76 18.19
N TRP A 481 20.60 29.69 18.71
CA TRP A 481 21.35 28.73 17.89
C TRP A 481 21.04 27.29 18.28
N TYR A 482 20.23 26.62 17.44
CA TYR A 482 19.71 25.29 17.70
C TYR A 482 19.99 24.36 16.53
N TYR A 483 19.92 23.05 16.76
CA TYR A 483 20.00 22.05 15.71
C TYR A 483 18.95 20.97 15.91
N LEU A 484 18.38 20.51 14.80
CA LEU A 484 17.48 19.37 14.75
C LEU A 484 18.11 18.28 13.88
N ARG A 485 18.07 17.04 14.32
CA ARG A 485 18.44 15.84 13.56
C ARG A 485 17.55 14.67 13.98
N GLU A 486 17.46 13.67 13.13
CA GLU A 486 16.87 12.38 13.48
C GLU A 486 17.98 11.33 13.53
N PHE A 487 17.93 10.44 14.50
CA PHE A 487 18.77 9.26 14.56
C PHE A 487 18.31 8.22 13.52
N PRO A 488 19.19 7.33 13.05
CA PRO A 488 18.77 6.25 12.17
C PRO A 488 17.81 5.23 12.79
N SER A 489 17.58 5.30 14.09
CA SER A 489 16.61 4.52 14.85
C SER A 489 15.25 5.21 15.01
N GLY A 490 15.09 6.44 14.51
CA GLY A 490 13.84 7.21 14.50
C GLY A 490 13.69 8.23 15.63
N GLU A 491 14.60 8.28 16.61
CA GLU A 491 14.54 9.29 17.65
C GLU A 491 14.90 10.68 17.12
N ILE A 492 14.21 11.71 17.60
CA ILE A 492 14.44 13.10 17.21
C ILE A 492 15.39 13.76 18.22
N ALA A 493 16.53 14.21 17.75
CA ALA A 493 17.53 14.95 18.52
C ALA A 493 17.37 16.46 18.30
N PHE A 494 17.03 17.19 19.36
CA PHE A 494 17.01 18.64 19.37
C PHE A 494 18.08 19.18 20.32
N CYS A 495 18.99 20.00 19.80
CA CYS A 495 20.14 20.48 20.55
C CYS A 495 20.06 22.00 20.71
N THR A 496 20.10 22.44 21.96
CA THR A 496 20.23 23.84 22.37
C THR A 496 21.71 24.15 22.66
N PRO A 497 22.08 25.43 22.92
CA PRO A 497 23.45 25.77 23.28
C PRO A 497 23.98 25.00 24.50
N GLY A 498 23.10 24.58 25.42
CA GLY A 498 23.49 23.91 26.66
C GLY A 498 23.10 22.44 26.76
N ARG A 499 22.11 21.97 26.00
CA ARG A 499 21.49 20.66 26.22
C ARG A 499 21.10 19.94 24.93
N LEU A 500 21.15 18.61 24.98
CA LEU A 500 20.66 17.71 23.95
C LEU A 500 19.39 17.02 24.46
N TYR A 501 18.26 17.29 23.82
CA TYR A 501 16.99 16.63 24.05
C TYR A 501 16.81 15.52 23.01
N ILE A 502 16.44 14.33 23.46
CA ILE A 502 16.13 13.21 22.58
C ILE A 502 14.69 12.78 22.83
N PHE A 503 13.88 12.85 21.78
CA PHE A 503 12.49 12.45 21.79
C PHE A 503 12.32 11.12 21.09
N LYS A 504 11.52 10.24 21.69
CA LYS A 504 11.28 8.89 21.18
C LYS A 504 9.80 8.70 20.88
N GLU A 505 9.54 8.01 19.78
CA GLU A 505 8.19 7.64 19.41
C GLU A 505 7.63 6.59 20.39
N THR A 506 6.42 6.86 20.88
CA THR A 506 5.63 5.95 21.71
C THR A 506 4.25 5.78 21.08
N THR A 507 3.68 4.58 21.17
CA THR A 507 2.31 4.31 20.73
C THR A 507 1.46 3.79 21.87
N THR A 508 0.25 4.32 22.02
CA THR A 508 -0.73 3.87 23.01
C THR A 508 -2.03 3.47 22.31
N PRO A 509 -2.70 2.38 22.76
CA PRO A 509 -3.98 1.98 22.19
C PRO A 509 -5.05 3.05 22.44
N CYS A 510 -5.97 3.22 21.49
CA CYS A 510 -7.25 3.87 21.78
C CYS A 510 -7.97 3.04 22.86
N SER A 511 -7.98 3.53 24.10
CA SER A 511 -8.77 2.90 25.16
C SER A 511 -10.27 3.01 24.81
N PRO A 512 -11.09 1.97 25.03
CA PRO A 512 -12.53 2.01 24.80
C PRO A 512 -13.26 3.06 25.63
#